data_AF-A0A2U9BYP3-F1
#
_entry.id   AF-A0A2U9BYP3-F1
#
_cell.length_a   1.000
_cell.length_b   1.000
_cell.length_c   1.000
_cell.angle_alpha   90.00
_cell.angle_beta   90.00
_cell.angle_gamma   90.00
#
_symmetry.space_group_name_H-M   'P 1'
#
loop_
_entity.id
_entity.type
_entity.pdbx_description
1 polymer ?
#
loop_
_entity_poly.entity_id
_entity_poly.type
_entity_poly.pdbx_seq_one_letter_code
_entity_poly.pdbx_strand_id
1 'polypeptide(L)'
;MESAEAILGQNAEYLGQLKESNEIAFDEVFQQADFNTFVFRNRVKLETYNDGSRIKATVMEVKPVDHKDYCKRLIINIRKHASQ
;
A
#
# COMPACT_ATOMS: atom_id res chain seq x y z
N MET A 1 -3.94 -10.72 -6.91
CA MET A 1 -4.16 -9.83 -5.74
C MET A 1 -2.96 -9.88 -4.79
N GLU A 2 -1.76 -10.13 -5.31
CA GLU A 2 -0.52 -10.34 -4.56
C GLU A 2 -0.11 -9.13 -3.71
N SER A 3 -0.36 -7.91 -4.22
CA SER A 3 -0.12 -6.66 -3.49
C SER A 3 -0.89 -6.54 -2.18
N ALA A 4 -2.09 -7.12 -2.08
CA ALA A 4 -2.90 -7.06 -0.86
C ALA A 4 -2.40 -8.09 0.18
N GLU A 5 -2.02 -9.28 -0.28
CA GLU A 5 -1.42 -10.32 0.55
C GLU A 5 -0.07 -9.88 1.11
N ALA A 6 0.71 -9.10 0.34
CA ALA A 6 1.95 -8.49 0.82
C ALA A 6 1.74 -7.46 1.95
N ILE A 7 0.57 -6.82 2.01
CA ILE A 7 0.20 -5.87 3.07
C ILE A 7 -0.35 -6.61 4.29
N LEU A 8 -1.24 -7.57 4.06
CA LEU A 8 -1.93 -8.32 5.13
C LEU A 8 -1.10 -9.47 5.71
N GLY A 9 -0.02 -9.87 5.03
CA GLY A 9 0.84 -10.99 5.44
C GLY A 9 0.18 -12.37 5.36
N GLN A 10 -1.04 -12.45 4.82
CA GLN A 10 -1.85 -13.66 4.72
C GLN A 10 -2.50 -13.74 3.34
N ASN A 11 -2.73 -14.97 2.87
CA ASN A 11 -3.40 -15.21 1.60
C ASN A 11 -4.92 -15.06 1.70
N ALA A 12 -5.57 -14.81 0.56
CA ALA A 12 -7.02 -14.57 0.52
C ALA A 12 -7.86 -15.77 0.98
N GLU A 13 -7.40 -17.00 0.73
CA GLU A 13 -8.10 -18.23 1.11
C GLU A 13 -8.18 -18.38 2.63
N TYR A 14 -7.05 -18.20 3.30
CA TYR A 14 -6.96 -18.25 4.76
C TYR A 14 -7.81 -17.15 5.41
N LEU A 15 -7.76 -15.92 4.86
CA LEU A 15 -8.59 -14.81 5.34
C LEU A 15 -10.09 -15.10 5.20
N GLY A 16 -10.51 -15.75 4.11
CA GLY A 16 -11.90 -16.17 3.92
C GLY A 16 -12.36 -17.16 4.98
N GLN A 17 -11.55 -18.19 5.26
CA GLN A 17 -11.84 -19.17 6.31
C GLN A 17 -11.85 -18.53 7.70
N LEU A 18 -10.92 -17.61 7.97
CA LEU A 18 -10.81 -16.93 9.25
C LEU A 18 -12.05 -16.08 9.52
N LYS A 19 -12.58 -15.40 8.51
CA LYS A 19 -13.81 -14.61 8.62
C LYS A 19 -15.02 -15.44 9.05
N GLU A 20 -15.13 -16.69 8.57
CA GLU A 20 -16.25 -17.58 8.87
C GLU A 20 -16.11 -18.29 10.21
N SER A 21 -14.87 -18.56 10.64
CA SER A 21 -14.58 -19.36 11.84
C SER A 21 -14.26 -18.54 13.08
N ASN A 22 -13.65 -17.35 12.92
CA ASN A 22 -13.21 -16.49 14.00
C ASN A 22 -13.07 -15.03 13.54
N GLU A 23 -14.18 -14.30 13.58
CA GLU A 23 -14.26 -12.89 13.16
C GLU A 23 -13.30 -11.98 13.93
N ILE A 24 -13.02 -12.27 15.21
CA ILE A 24 -12.08 -11.47 16.02
C ILE A 24 -10.66 -11.59 15.46
N ALA A 25 -10.20 -12.81 15.18
CA ALA A 25 -8.88 -13.03 14.60
C ALA A 25 -8.77 -12.44 13.18
N PHE A 26 -9.87 -12.43 12.42
CA PHE A 26 -9.92 -11.75 11.14
C PHE A 26 -9.67 -10.24 11.30
N ASP A 27 -10.39 -9.57 12.20
CA ASP A 27 -10.21 -8.14 12.46
C ASP A 27 -8.80 -7.79 12.94
N GLU A 28 -8.19 -8.65 13.77
CA GLU A 28 -6.81 -8.48 14.23
C GLU A 28 -5.80 -8.44 13.08
N VAL A 29 -5.99 -9.24 12.01
CA VAL A 29 -5.09 -9.21 10.84
C VAL A 29 -5.14 -7.84 10.15
N PHE A 30 -6.33 -7.24 10.03
CA PHE A 30 -6.46 -5.92 9.44
C PHE A 30 -5.90 -4.83 10.35
N GLN A 31 -6.13 -4.91 11.67
CA GLN A 31 -5.52 -3.98 12.62
C GLN A 31 -3.99 -4.06 12.63
N GLN A 32 -3.40 -5.25 12.47
CA GLN A 32 -1.95 -5.40 12.37
C GLN A 32 -1.37 -4.83 11.08
N ALA A 33 -2.17 -4.81 10.00
CA ALA A 33 -1.77 -4.22 8.73
C ALA A 33 -1.83 -2.68 8.76
N ASP A 34 -2.63 -2.10 9.66
CA ASP A 34 -2.77 -0.65 9.80
C ASP A 34 -1.46 0.03 10.21
N PHE A 35 -1.29 1.28 9.76
CA PHE A 35 -0.13 2.14 10.03
C PHE A 35 1.24 1.61 9.58
N ASN A 36 1.29 0.50 8.82
CA ASN A 36 2.50 0.06 8.16
C ASN A 36 2.82 0.95 6.95
N THR A 37 4.11 1.26 6.79
CA THR A 37 4.57 2.12 5.69
C THR A 37 5.14 1.29 4.56
N PHE A 38 4.67 1.53 3.34
CA PHE A 38 5.15 0.88 2.11
C PHE A 38 5.38 1.89 0.99
N VAL A 39 6.20 1.51 0.02
CA VAL A 39 6.38 2.23 -1.24
C VAL A 39 5.44 1.64 -2.28
N PHE A 40 4.44 2.41 -2.70
CA PHE A 40 3.46 2.01 -3.69
C PHE A 40 3.80 2.54 -5.08
N ARG A 41 3.69 1.69 -6.11
CA ARG A 41 3.57 2.15 -7.50
C ARG A 41 2.09 2.16 -7.87
N ASN A 42 1.52 3.33 -8.09
CA ASN A 42 0.11 3.49 -8.44
C ASN A 42 -0.05 3.92 -9.90
N ARG A 43 -1.07 3.36 -10.57
CA ARG A 43 -1.54 3.82 -11.87
C ARG A 43 -2.82 4.62 -11.66
N VAL A 44 -2.77 5.91 -11.97
CA VAL A 44 -3.92 6.81 -11.85
C VAL A 44 -4.55 7.01 -13.23
N LYS A 45 -5.87 6.87 -13.32
CA LYS A 45 -6.65 7.09 -14.54
C LYS A 45 -7.94 7.83 -14.22
N LEU A 46 -8.38 8.68 -15.13
CA LEU A 46 -9.75 9.17 -15.13
C LEU A 46 -10.63 8.09 -15.76
N GLU A 47 -11.59 7.56 -15.02
CA GLU A 47 -12.63 6.67 -15.55
C GLU A 47 -13.94 7.45 -15.65
N THR A 48 -14.54 7.47 -16.85
CA THR A 48 -15.86 8.07 -17.08
C THR A 48 -16.88 6.94 -17.16
N TYR A 49 -17.90 7.00 -16.30
CA TYR A 49 -19.00 6.05 -16.31
C TYR A 49 -20.32 6.82 -16.31
N ASN A 50 -21.20 6.52 -17.27
CA ASN A 50 -22.35 7.34 -17.62
C ASN A 50 -21.90 8.80 -17.82
N ASP A 51 -22.39 9.73 -17.01
CA ASP A 51 -22.06 11.16 -17.08
C ASP A 51 -21.01 11.60 -16.04
N GLY A 52 -20.53 10.67 -15.20
CA GLY A 52 -19.61 10.96 -14.09
C GLY A 52 -18.17 10.56 -14.40
N SER A 53 -17.24 11.51 -14.26
CA SER A 53 -15.79 11.22 -14.31
C SER A 53 -15.21 11.11 -12.91
N ARG A 54 -14.50 10.02 -12.62
CA ARG A 54 -13.84 9.77 -11.33
C ARG A 54 -12.37 9.42 -11.54
N ILE A 55 -11.51 10.00 -10.73
CA ILE A 55 -10.10 9.62 -10.69
C ILE A 55 -10.00 8.31 -9.90
N LYS A 56 -9.42 7.28 -10.51
CA LYS A 56 -9.14 6.00 -9.88
C LYS A 56 -7.65 5.74 -9.84
N ALA A 57 -7.15 5.40 -8.66
CA ALA A 57 -5.79 4.94 -8.46
C ALA A 57 -5.80 3.42 -8.24
N THR A 58 -5.06 2.69 -9.08
CA THR A 58 -4.86 1.25 -8.92
C THR A 58 -3.44 1.00 -8.46
N VAL A 59 -3.26 0.28 -7.36
CA VAL A 59 -1.94 -0.18 -6.90
C VAL A 59 -1.42 -1.24 -7.87
N MET A 60 -0.26 -0.98 -8.45
CA MET A 60 0.42 -1.89 -9.38
C MET A 60 1.51 -2.70 -8.68
N GLU A 61 2.16 -2.13 -7.66
CA GLU A 61 3.23 -2.78 -6.90
C GLU A 61 3.30 -2.20 -5.48
N VAL A 62 3.67 -3.04 -4.51
CA VAL A 62 3.93 -2.67 -3.11
C VAL A 62 5.32 -3.18 -2.74
N LYS A 63 6.15 -2.31 -2.16
CA LYS A 63 7.48 -2.67 -1.63
C LYS A 63 7.66 -2.21 -0.20
N PRO A 64 8.43 -2.94 0.63
CA PRO A 64 8.85 -2.43 1.93
C PRO A 64 9.67 -1.15 1.76
N VAL A 65 9.66 -0.29 2.77
CA VAL A 65 10.46 0.93 2.76
C VAL A 65 11.94 0.57 2.94
N ASP A 66 12.76 0.96 1.97
CA ASP A 66 14.22 0.98 2.14
C ASP A 66 14.63 2.29 2.82
N HIS A 67 14.76 2.26 4.15
CA HIS A 67 15.19 3.41 4.93
C HIS A 67 16.60 3.91 4.55
N LYS A 68 17.51 3.02 4.11
CA LYS A 68 18.86 3.41 3.74
C LYS A 68 18.85 4.23 2.46
N ASP A 69 18.16 3.74 1.43
CA ASP A 69 18.04 4.48 0.17
C ASP A 69 17.24 5.78 0.35
N TYR A 70 16.16 5.73 1.13
CA TYR A 70 15.35 6.91 1.45
C TYR A 70 16.18 8.00 2.14
N CYS A 71 16.95 7.67 3.18
CA CYS A 71 17.81 8.63 3.88
C CYS A 71 18.88 9.21 2.95
N LYS A 72 19.51 8.38 2.10
CA LYS A 72 20.47 8.86 1.09
C LYS A 72 19.82 9.90 0.17
N ARG A 73 18.65 9.59 -0.38
CA ARG A 73 17.91 10.48 -1.29
C ARG A 73 17.49 11.79 -0.59
N LEU A 74 17.08 11.71 0.67
CA LEU A 74 16.72 12.87 1.48
C LEU A 74 17.92 13.81 1.68
N ILE A 75 19.08 13.28 2.07
CA ILE A 75 20.32 14.07 2.24
C ILE A 75 20.72 14.76 0.93
N ILE A 76 20.64 14.05 -0.20
CA ILE A 76 20.93 14.61 -1.53
C ILE A 76 20.00 15.80 -1.82
N ASN A 77 18.69 15.64 -1.59
CA ASN A 77 17.72 16.71 -1.83
C ASN A 77 17.96 17.92 -0.93
N ILE A 78 18.22 17.71 0.37
CA ILE A 78 18.52 18.80 1.30
C ILE A 78 19.74 19.60 0.83
N ARG A 79 20.83 18.92 0.48
CA ARG A 79 22.06 19.57 -0.02
C ARG A 79 21.81 20.36 -1.30
N LYS A 80 21.03 19.81 -2.23
CA LYS A 80 20.68 20.47 -3.50
C LYS A 80 19.90 21.76 -3.28
N HIS A 81 18.98 21.79 -2.31
CA HIS A 81 18.17 22.96 -2.01
C HIS A 81 18.88 23.99 -1.12
N ALA A 82 19.84 23.57 -0.30
CA ALA A 82 20.67 24.49 0.51
C ALA A 82 21.75 25.23 -0.31
N SER A 83 22.07 24.76 -1.51
CA SER A 83 23.01 25.39 -2.44
C SER A 83 22.36 26.34 -3.45
N GLN A 84 21.06 26.59 -3.36
CA GLN A 84 20.33 27.61 -4.12
C GLN A 84 20.15 28.87 -3.28
#